data_AF-A0AAV9V5H8-F1
#
_entry.id   AF-A0AAV9V5H8-F1
#
_cell.length_a   1.000
_cell.length_b   1.000
_cell.length_c   1.000
_cell.angle_alpha   90.00
_cell.angle_beta   90.00
_cell.angle_gamma   90.00
#
_symmetry.space_group_name_H-M   'P 1'
#
loop_
_entity.id
_entity.type
_entity.pdbx_description
1 polymer ?
#
loop_
_entity_poly.entity_id
_entity_poly.type
_entity_poly.pdbx_seq_one_letter_code
_entity_poly.pdbx_strand_id
1 'polypeptide(L)'
;MPPKTAQQLAPFKVYVRWRPLPDEPDTTSIEKSTTETGDYQSVSISQPASSSSSSRGTRSWSSAASFTRIFEPTDDNKAVFDNVVAQAFPRILAGKTCNFFAYGHTGSGKTHTIVGYDHSDPSQTGVSLAAAKALFKELAKLNDSLPPDAGKDSEKLAVGLRMYEVRKKSAFDLLNGRTECHVREGPDGKVNVRGETELLEDGKVRVRPILVKPCYTYNSLLESLEASLALRATGTSTVHDKSSRTHAVFELEIVNNALIAARDAVIERQSELVPHGKHATDIYLEENSKGYIQGPDGKYMVNPDYIIDQARIDAAEAIKRQYEERLEAAEAHVQEIFTNSRYPCLGGKFVFVDLAGSEYYDQKAVSSAAGSKQTAEERQEGRQINSDLFALKEVIRARSSGQARIPFRSSPLTMILREHFLRSDGGLSAMILTVSPAAEQYAATMNTVKYGNLVGMAGGEK
;
A
#
# COMPACT_ATOMS: atom_id res chain seq x y z
N MET A 1 -35.44 1.93 -1.32
CA MET A 1 -34.00 2.01 -1.01
C MET A 1 -33.69 3.45 -0.66
N PRO A 2 -33.13 3.76 0.52
CA PRO A 2 -32.65 5.11 0.78
C PRO A 2 -31.50 5.42 -0.19
N PRO A 3 -31.35 6.66 -0.66
CA PRO A 3 -30.20 7.05 -1.47
C PRO A 3 -28.94 6.80 -0.65
N LYS A 4 -27.96 6.08 -1.21
CA LYS A 4 -26.62 5.97 -0.62
C LYS A 4 -26.09 7.40 -0.49
N THR A 5 -26.06 7.93 0.72
CA THR A 5 -25.39 9.19 1.04
C THR A 5 -23.97 9.08 0.49
N ALA A 6 -23.61 9.96 -0.43
CA ALA A 6 -22.25 10.04 -0.92
C ALA A 6 -21.35 10.36 0.28
N GLN A 7 -20.60 9.36 0.76
CA GLN A 7 -19.66 9.56 1.86
C GLN A 7 -18.63 10.59 1.39
N GLN A 8 -18.64 11.76 2.02
CA GLN A 8 -17.65 12.81 1.79
C GLN A 8 -16.31 12.27 2.30
N LEU A 9 -15.47 11.84 1.37
CA LEU A 9 -14.17 11.25 1.68
C LEU A 9 -13.23 12.35 2.20
N ALA A 10 -12.54 12.08 3.30
CA ALA A 10 -11.62 13.05 3.90
C ALA A 10 -10.55 13.53 2.88
N PRO A 11 -10.22 14.83 2.89
CA PRO A 11 -9.17 15.44 2.08
C PRO A 11 -7.84 14.67 2.16
N PHE A 12 -7.14 14.56 1.04
CA PHE A 12 -5.75 14.11 1.06
C PHE A 12 -4.88 15.26 1.55
N LYS A 13 -4.12 15.07 2.64
CA LYS A 13 -3.13 16.06 3.07
C LYS A 13 -1.89 15.92 2.20
N VAL A 14 -1.35 17.04 1.69
CA VAL A 14 -0.17 17.02 0.82
C VAL A 14 0.92 17.84 1.44
N TYR A 15 2.09 17.25 1.58
CA TYR A 15 3.29 17.84 2.14
C TYR A 15 4.38 17.84 1.07
N VAL A 16 5.26 18.84 1.08
CA VAL A 16 6.45 18.89 0.22
C VAL A 16 7.68 18.85 1.10
N ARG A 17 8.69 18.08 0.75
CA ARG A 17 9.97 18.00 1.46
C ARG A 17 11.12 18.20 0.49
N TRP A 18 11.84 19.30 0.68
CA TRP A 18 13.08 19.56 -0.03
C TRP A 18 14.23 18.83 0.67
N ARG A 19 14.98 18.00 -0.07
CA ARG A 19 16.23 17.43 0.46
C ARG A 19 17.36 18.47 0.46
N PRO A 20 18.44 18.26 1.23
CA PRO A 20 19.67 19.03 1.08
C PRO A 20 20.22 19.03 -0.35
N LEU A 21 20.85 20.14 -0.75
CA LEU A 21 21.61 20.22 -1.99
C LEU A 21 22.79 19.25 -1.90
N PRO A 22 23.07 18.44 -2.95
CA PRO A 22 24.29 17.65 -3.01
C PRO A 22 25.52 18.52 -2.79
N ASP A 23 26.50 18.02 -2.03
CA ASP A 23 27.80 18.64 -1.86
C ASP A 23 28.71 18.29 -3.04
N GLU A 24 28.30 18.70 -4.24
CA GLU A 24 29.04 18.49 -5.49
C GLU A 24 29.42 19.86 -6.09
N PRO A 25 30.67 20.04 -6.57
CA PRO A 25 31.11 21.28 -7.19
C PRO A 25 30.18 21.67 -8.35
N ASP A 26 29.91 22.97 -8.50
CA ASP A 26 29.08 23.54 -9.57
C ASP A 26 27.57 23.19 -9.53
N THR A 27 27.09 22.52 -8.47
CA THR A 27 25.66 22.28 -8.29
C THR A 27 24.93 23.59 -7.95
N THR A 28 24.08 24.06 -8.86
CA THR A 28 23.23 25.23 -8.63
C THR A 28 21.88 24.82 -8.05
N SER A 29 21.25 25.71 -7.27
CA SER A 29 19.93 25.48 -6.69
C SER A 29 18.82 26.10 -7.54
N ILE A 30 17.69 25.42 -7.59
CA ILE A 30 16.41 25.95 -8.04
C ILE A 30 16.04 27.15 -7.15
N GLU A 31 15.52 28.21 -7.77
CA GLU A 31 14.95 29.34 -7.06
C GLU A 31 13.52 29.01 -6.63
N LYS A 32 13.21 29.20 -5.35
CA LYS A 32 11.88 28.97 -4.80
C LYS A 32 11.47 30.04 -3.80
N SER A 33 10.17 30.28 -3.71
CA SER A 33 9.55 31.02 -2.60
C SER A 33 8.27 30.32 -2.14
N THR A 34 8.00 30.38 -0.84
CA THR A 34 6.82 29.79 -0.21
C THR A 34 5.92 30.92 0.31
N THR A 35 4.61 30.77 0.16
CA THR A 35 3.62 31.72 0.71
C THR A 35 2.58 30.96 1.50
N GLU A 36 2.19 31.49 2.65
CA GLU A 36 1.16 30.89 3.52
C GLU A 36 -0.19 31.54 3.24
N THR A 37 -1.26 30.75 3.24
CA THR A 37 -2.64 31.20 3.03
C THR A 37 -3.57 30.32 3.85
N GLY A 38 -3.94 30.79 5.05
CA GLY A 38 -4.68 30.00 6.03
C GLY A 38 -3.85 28.80 6.51
N ASP A 39 -4.48 27.61 6.55
CA ASP A 39 -3.82 26.35 6.96
C ASP A 39 -2.99 25.70 5.84
N TYR A 40 -2.88 26.35 4.68
CA TYR A 40 -2.20 25.83 3.50
C TYR A 40 -1.09 26.76 3.02
N GLN A 41 -0.14 26.19 2.28
CA GLN A 41 1.00 26.86 1.68
C GLN A 41 0.99 26.65 0.16
N SER A 42 1.53 27.64 -0.55
CA SER A 42 1.83 27.60 -1.97
C SER A 42 3.33 27.77 -2.21
N VAL A 43 3.80 27.30 -3.37
CA VAL A 43 5.21 27.43 -3.77
C VAL A 43 5.31 28.04 -5.16
N SER A 44 6.24 28.97 -5.33
CA SER A 44 6.68 29.48 -6.62
C SER A 44 8.08 28.95 -6.92
N ILE A 45 8.29 28.46 -8.15
CA ILE A 45 9.53 27.80 -8.57
C ILE A 45 10.00 28.37 -9.92
N SER A 46 11.25 28.82 -9.99
CA SER A 46 11.91 29.32 -11.20
C SER A 46 13.26 28.64 -11.46
N GLN A 47 13.66 28.60 -12.72
CA GLN A 47 14.96 28.08 -13.13
C GLN A 47 16.05 29.15 -12.88
N PRO A 48 17.27 28.80 -12.43
CA PRO A 48 18.30 29.80 -12.17
C PRO A 48 18.71 30.54 -13.45
N ALA A 49 18.89 31.87 -13.35
CA ALA A 49 19.16 32.76 -14.48
C ALA A 49 20.40 32.40 -15.32
N SER A 50 21.39 31.71 -14.74
CA SER A 50 22.61 31.27 -15.43
C SER A 50 22.40 30.14 -16.44
N SER A 51 21.24 29.48 -16.43
CA SER A 51 20.94 28.29 -17.25
C SER A 51 20.01 28.56 -18.44
N SER A 52 19.53 29.80 -18.63
CA SER A 52 18.67 30.17 -19.75
C SER A 52 19.48 30.75 -20.92
N SER A 53 19.75 29.94 -21.95
CA SER A 53 20.40 30.40 -23.19
C SER A 53 19.45 31.10 -24.18
N SER A 54 18.19 31.34 -23.82
CA SER A 54 17.18 31.90 -24.71
C SER A 54 16.47 33.12 -24.11
N SER A 55 16.28 34.16 -24.94
CA SER A 55 15.60 35.44 -24.63
C SER A 55 14.10 35.35 -24.28
N ARG A 56 13.57 34.16 -23.98
CA ARG A 56 12.24 33.98 -23.39
C ARG A 56 12.44 33.86 -21.88
N GLY A 57 12.03 34.89 -21.14
CA GLY A 57 12.28 35.05 -19.72
C GLY A 57 12.02 33.80 -18.85
N THR A 58 12.68 33.77 -17.70
CA THR A 58 12.62 32.70 -16.71
C THR A 58 11.16 32.27 -16.47
N ARG A 59 10.78 31.06 -16.89
CA ARG A 59 9.44 30.53 -16.68
C ARG A 59 9.29 30.17 -15.20
N SER A 60 8.79 31.11 -14.42
CA SER A 60 8.30 30.85 -13.06
C SER A 60 6.95 30.15 -13.12
N TRP A 61 6.73 29.17 -12.25
CA TRP A 61 5.44 28.52 -12.04
C TRP A 61 5.08 28.57 -10.56
N SER A 62 3.83 28.92 -10.26
CA SER A 62 3.31 28.97 -8.88
C SER A 62 2.15 27.99 -8.70
N SER A 63 2.12 27.34 -7.54
CA SER A 63 1.02 26.46 -7.13
C SER A 63 -0.14 27.25 -6.53
N ALA A 64 -1.30 26.60 -6.38
CA ALA A 64 -2.33 27.07 -5.46
C ALA A 64 -1.88 26.85 -4.01
N ALA A 65 -2.63 27.41 -3.05
CA ALA A 65 -2.49 27.11 -1.62
C ALA A 65 -3.07 25.72 -1.33
N SER A 66 -2.33 24.68 -1.71
CA SER A 66 -2.79 23.28 -1.70
C SER A 66 -1.95 22.36 -0.82
N PHE A 67 -0.81 22.85 -0.31
CA PHE A 67 0.08 22.05 0.52
C PHE A 67 -0.18 22.33 1.99
N THR A 68 -0.34 21.30 2.81
CA THR A 68 -0.47 21.44 4.27
C THR A 68 0.81 21.98 4.89
N ARG A 69 1.98 21.58 4.38
CA ARG A 69 3.28 22.13 4.78
C ARG A 69 4.35 21.84 3.72
N ILE A 70 5.30 22.75 3.58
CA ILE A 70 6.51 22.65 2.78
C ILE A 70 7.68 22.66 3.77
N PHE A 71 8.39 21.54 3.85
CA PHE A 71 9.59 21.35 4.66
C PHE A 71 10.83 21.80 3.89
N GLU A 72 11.70 22.52 4.59
CA GLU A 72 12.95 23.06 4.08
C GLU A 72 14.10 22.04 4.14
N PRO A 73 15.21 22.25 3.42
CA PRO A 73 16.36 21.34 3.43
C PRO A 73 16.96 21.06 4.82
N THR A 74 16.70 21.93 5.79
CA THR A 74 17.15 21.80 7.19
C THR A 74 16.20 20.93 8.04
N ASP A 75 15.01 20.59 7.54
CA ASP A 75 14.04 19.77 8.27
C ASP A 75 14.39 18.27 8.19
N ASP A 76 14.70 17.70 9.34
CA ASP A 76 15.05 16.28 9.49
C ASP A 76 13.81 15.36 9.49
N ASN A 77 14.03 14.05 9.62
CA ASN A 77 12.93 13.08 9.65
C ASN A 77 12.03 13.27 10.88
N LYS A 78 12.58 13.79 11.99
CA LYS A 78 11.81 14.06 13.21
C LYS A 78 10.81 15.18 12.97
N ALA A 79 11.21 16.27 12.32
CA ALA A 79 10.30 17.35 11.95
C ALA A 79 9.15 16.85 11.06
N VAL A 80 9.43 15.97 10.10
CA VAL A 80 8.40 15.34 9.26
C VAL A 80 7.47 14.44 10.10
N PHE A 81 8.02 13.61 10.99
CA PHE A 81 7.24 12.76 11.88
C PHE A 81 6.28 13.58 12.75
N ASP A 82 6.78 14.62 13.44
CA ASP A 82 6.02 15.45 14.37
C ASP A 82 4.86 16.19 13.68
N ASN A 83 5.08 16.67 12.45
CA ASN A 83 4.09 17.47 11.72
C ASN A 83 3.13 16.63 10.84
N VAL A 84 3.50 15.40 10.49
CA VAL A 84 2.73 14.56 9.56
C VAL A 84 2.17 13.32 10.24
N VAL A 85 3.04 12.47 10.80
CA VAL A 85 2.68 11.12 11.25
C VAL A 85 2.14 11.12 12.67
N ALA A 86 2.68 11.95 13.57
CA ALA A 86 2.21 12.08 14.94
C ALA A 86 0.71 12.46 15.02
N GLN A 87 0.22 13.21 14.03
CA GLN A 87 -1.18 13.64 13.91
C GLN A 87 -2.17 12.49 13.66
N ALA A 88 -1.68 11.30 13.29
CA ALA A 88 -2.50 10.10 13.11
C ALA A 88 -2.73 9.30 14.40
N PHE A 89 -1.93 9.49 15.45
CA PHE A 89 -2.01 8.67 16.67
C PHE A 89 -3.42 8.60 17.28
N PRO A 90 -4.19 9.70 17.42
CA PRO A 90 -5.55 9.61 17.94
C PRO A 90 -6.46 8.69 17.12
N ARG A 91 -6.27 8.63 15.79
CA ARG A 91 -7.02 7.75 14.88
C ARG A 91 -6.55 6.31 15.00
N ILE A 92 -5.24 6.08 15.05
CA ILE A 92 -4.65 4.75 15.24
C ILE A 92 -5.10 4.14 16.57
N LEU A 93 -5.06 4.92 17.65
CA LEU A 93 -5.51 4.50 18.98
C LEU A 93 -7.04 4.31 19.07
N ALA A 94 -7.79 4.78 18.07
CA ALA A 94 -9.22 4.50 17.88
C ALA A 94 -9.48 3.37 16.86
N GLY A 95 -8.45 2.57 16.53
CA GLY A 95 -8.58 1.39 15.66
C GLY A 95 -8.67 1.72 14.18
N LYS A 96 -8.30 2.95 13.77
CA LYS A 96 -8.40 3.40 12.37
C LYS A 96 -7.11 3.15 11.59
N THR A 97 -7.22 3.17 10.27
CA THR A 97 -6.06 3.06 9.36
C THR A 97 -5.60 4.43 8.89
N CYS A 98 -4.30 4.72 8.97
CA CYS A 98 -3.72 5.95 8.42
C CYS A 98 -2.60 5.64 7.43
N ASN A 99 -2.63 6.30 6.27
CA ASN A 99 -1.78 6.02 5.12
C ASN A 99 -0.84 7.19 4.81
N PHE A 100 0.44 6.89 4.55
CA PHE A 100 1.48 7.86 4.27
C PHE A 100 2.25 7.44 3.02
N PHE A 101 2.18 8.25 1.97
CA PHE A 101 2.79 7.97 0.67
C PHE A 101 4.00 8.88 0.47
N ALA A 102 5.17 8.32 0.18
CA ALA A 102 6.29 9.09 -0.35
C ALA A 102 6.29 9.04 -1.88
N TYR A 103 6.28 10.21 -2.52
CA TYR A 103 6.25 10.34 -3.98
C TYR A 103 7.30 11.36 -4.46
N GLY A 104 7.98 11.05 -5.55
CA GLY A 104 9.00 11.92 -6.14
C GLY A 104 9.95 11.13 -7.03
N HIS A 105 10.83 11.85 -7.74
CA HIS A 105 11.84 11.22 -8.58
C HIS A 105 12.89 10.42 -7.77
N THR A 106 13.66 9.58 -8.42
CA THR A 106 14.73 8.75 -7.85
C THR A 106 15.82 9.65 -7.30
N GLY A 107 16.33 9.29 -6.12
CA GLY A 107 17.27 10.14 -5.36
C GLY A 107 16.64 11.38 -4.71
N SER A 108 15.32 11.60 -4.78
CA SER A 108 14.68 12.76 -4.12
C SER A 108 14.50 12.62 -2.60
N GLY A 109 14.72 11.41 -2.04
CA GLY A 109 14.63 11.17 -0.58
C GLY A 109 13.39 10.40 -0.10
N LYS A 110 12.65 9.71 -0.98
CA LYS A 110 11.47 8.90 -0.61
C LYS A 110 11.77 7.86 0.47
N THR A 111 12.69 6.94 0.17
CA THR A 111 13.14 5.87 1.07
C THR A 111 13.76 6.41 2.35
N HIS A 112 14.59 7.46 2.24
CA HIS A 112 15.16 8.17 3.40
C HIS A 112 14.07 8.70 4.35
N THR A 113 12.99 9.26 3.79
CA THR A 113 11.87 9.78 4.57
C THR A 113 11.09 8.66 5.25
N ILE A 114 10.70 7.62 4.51
CA ILE A 114 9.84 6.55 5.03
C ILE A 114 10.59 5.62 5.97
N VAL A 115 11.72 5.08 5.53
CA VAL A 115 12.46 4.01 6.19
C VAL A 115 13.70 4.56 6.93
N GLY A 116 14.40 5.51 6.32
CA GLY A 116 15.72 5.94 6.77
C GLY A 116 16.81 4.94 6.38
N TYR A 117 18.06 5.34 6.50
CA TYR A 117 19.22 4.48 6.19
C TYR A 117 20.06 4.15 7.41
N ASP A 118 20.08 5.04 8.41
CA ASP A 118 20.72 4.82 9.69
C ASP A 118 19.63 4.76 10.77
N HIS A 119 19.42 3.55 11.30
CA HIS A 119 18.43 3.28 12.34
C HIS A 119 19.00 3.49 13.75
N SER A 120 20.30 3.75 13.87
CA SER A 120 20.98 4.04 15.13
C SER A 120 20.92 5.53 15.50
N ASP A 121 20.87 6.42 14.50
CA ASP A 121 20.69 7.86 14.68
C ASP A 121 19.18 8.24 14.68
N PRO A 122 18.63 8.76 15.79
CA PRO A 122 17.23 9.21 15.86
C PRO A 122 16.87 10.31 14.84
N SER A 123 17.82 11.13 14.39
CA SER A 123 17.59 12.20 13.42
C SER A 123 17.48 11.69 11.97
N GLN A 124 18.07 10.53 11.69
CA GLN A 124 18.08 9.85 10.38
C GLN A 124 17.08 8.69 10.30
N THR A 125 16.49 8.31 11.44
CA THR A 125 15.45 7.29 11.52
C THR A 125 14.26 7.69 10.65
N GLY A 126 13.80 6.81 9.76
CA GLY A 126 12.62 7.09 8.93
C GLY A 126 11.35 7.22 9.76
N VAL A 127 10.35 7.93 9.20
CA VAL A 127 9.11 8.21 9.91
C VAL A 127 8.34 6.94 10.28
N SER A 128 8.55 5.83 9.57
CA SER A 128 7.93 4.54 9.86
C SER A 128 8.45 3.90 11.15
N LEU A 129 9.77 3.90 11.36
CA LEU A 129 10.39 3.42 12.61
C LEU A 129 10.15 4.38 13.77
N ALA A 130 10.13 5.69 13.52
CA ALA A 130 9.72 6.67 14.53
C ALA A 130 8.29 6.40 15.01
N ALA A 131 7.37 6.09 14.09
CA ALA A 131 6.00 5.68 14.41
C ALA A 131 5.96 4.37 15.19
N ALA A 132 6.73 3.36 14.79
CA ALA A 132 6.81 2.09 15.52
C ALA A 132 7.29 2.32 16.96
N LYS A 133 8.35 3.10 17.17
CA LYS A 133 8.90 3.41 18.49
C LYS A 133 7.88 4.13 19.39
N ALA A 134 7.21 5.14 18.85
CA ALA A 134 6.15 5.85 19.57
C ALA A 134 4.95 4.94 19.85
N LEU A 135 4.58 4.06 18.93
CA LEU A 135 3.50 3.09 19.12
C LEU A 135 3.84 2.09 20.24
N PHE A 136 5.04 1.51 20.26
CA PHE A 136 5.48 0.64 21.35
C PHE A 136 5.42 1.32 22.72
N LYS A 137 5.73 2.62 22.80
CA LYS A 137 5.59 3.39 24.03
C LYS A 137 4.13 3.49 24.50
N GLU A 138 3.18 3.69 23.59
CA GLU A 138 1.76 3.71 23.94
C GLU A 138 1.24 2.31 24.30
N LEU A 139 1.64 1.28 23.56
CA LEU A 139 1.26 -0.10 23.84
C LEU A 139 1.82 -0.61 25.17
N ALA A 140 3.03 -0.19 25.57
CA ALA A 140 3.60 -0.52 26.86
C ALA A 140 2.70 -0.03 28.01
N LYS A 141 2.25 1.24 27.96
CA LYS A 141 1.33 1.78 28.97
C LYS A 141 0.01 1.00 29.05
N LEU A 142 -0.53 0.60 27.90
CA LEU A 142 -1.77 -0.19 27.84
C LEU A 142 -1.55 -1.59 28.40
N ASN A 143 -0.46 -2.25 28.02
CA ASN A 143 -0.12 -3.59 28.50
C ASN A 143 0.20 -3.60 30.01
N ASP A 144 0.83 -2.56 30.54
CA ASP A 144 1.12 -2.43 31.98
C ASP A 144 -0.15 -2.27 32.83
N SER A 145 -1.25 -1.82 32.21
CA SER A 145 -2.56 -1.70 32.86
C SER A 145 -3.37 -3.01 32.90
N LEU A 146 -2.83 -4.11 32.36
CA LEU A 146 -3.48 -5.41 32.37
C LEU A 146 -3.53 -6.00 33.80
N PRO A 147 -4.68 -6.51 34.27
CA PRO A 147 -4.78 -7.21 35.54
C PRO A 147 -3.83 -8.42 35.59
N PRO A 148 -3.31 -8.79 36.78
CA PRO A 148 -2.41 -9.92 36.94
C PRO A 148 -2.94 -11.25 36.39
N ASP A 149 -4.27 -11.45 36.47
CA ASP A 149 -4.98 -12.70 36.18
C ASP A 149 -5.72 -12.70 34.82
N ALA A 150 -5.73 -11.57 34.11
CA ALA A 150 -6.44 -11.44 32.83
C ALA A 150 -5.57 -11.99 31.69
N GLY A 151 -5.72 -13.28 31.36
CA GLY A 151 -5.34 -13.89 30.07
C GLY A 151 -4.06 -13.35 29.44
N LYS A 152 -3.01 -13.15 30.25
CA LYS A 152 -1.92 -12.17 30.01
C LYS A 152 -1.25 -12.26 28.65
N ASP A 153 -1.18 -13.46 28.07
CA ASP A 153 -0.55 -13.65 26.76
C ASP A 153 -1.52 -13.47 25.59
N SER A 154 -2.82 -13.71 25.78
CA SER A 154 -3.82 -13.63 24.70
C SER A 154 -4.20 -12.19 24.33
N GLU A 155 -4.34 -11.32 25.34
CA GLU A 155 -4.78 -9.93 25.19
C GLU A 155 -3.61 -8.94 25.03
N LYS A 156 -2.38 -9.36 25.30
CA LYS A 156 -1.19 -8.50 25.20
C LYS A 156 -1.06 -7.93 23.79
N LEU A 157 -1.00 -6.60 23.72
CA LEU A 157 -0.87 -5.89 22.48
C LEU A 157 0.57 -5.98 21.97
N ALA A 158 0.70 -6.16 20.66
CA ALA A 158 1.93 -6.19 19.89
C ALA A 158 1.76 -5.34 18.62
N VAL A 159 2.88 -5.11 17.92
CA VAL A 159 2.86 -4.52 16.58
C VAL A 159 3.04 -5.63 15.56
N GLY A 160 2.01 -5.90 14.78
CA GLY A 160 2.05 -6.78 13.62
C GLY A 160 2.68 -6.06 12.44
N LEU A 161 3.86 -6.53 12.03
CA LEU A 161 4.59 -6.03 10.89
C LEU A 161 4.15 -6.77 9.62
N ARG A 162 3.78 -6.03 8.56
CA ARG A 162 3.76 -6.54 7.18
C ARG A 162 4.73 -5.74 6.32
N MET A 163 5.48 -6.41 5.45
CA MET A 163 6.33 -5.72 4.49
C MET A 163 6.36 -6.48 3.17
N TYR A 164 6.02 -5.79 2.08
CA TYR A 164 6.01 -6.37 0.75
C TYR A 164 6.33 -5.32 -0.31
N GLU A 165 6.86 -5.76 -1.45
CA GLU A 165 7.08 -4.90 -2.60
C GLU A 165 6.15 -5.27 -3.76
N VAL A 166 5.68 -4.28 -4.49
CA VAL A 166 4.89 -4.45 -5.71
C VAL A 166 5.80 -4.22 -6.90
N ARG A 167 5.88 -5.23 -7.77
CA ARG A 167 6.67 -5.19 -8.99
C ARG A 167 5.90 -5.86 -10.12
N LYS A 168 5.73 -5.14 -11.23
CA LYS A 168 4.95 -5.60 -12.39
C LYS A 168 3.52 -5.96 -11.98
N LYS A 169 3.12 -7.22 -12.10
CA LYS A 169 1.76 -7.73 -11.82
C LYS A 169 1.64 -8.47 -10.49
N SER A 170 2.72 -8.53 -9.73
CA SER A 170 2.83 -9.35 -8.53
C SER A 170 3.28 -8.50 -7.34
N ALA A 171 2.98 -8.98 -6.15
CA ALA A 171 3.61 -8.53 -4.92
C ALA A 171 4.65 -9.57 -4.48
N PHE A 172 5.62 -9.17 -3.69
CA PHE A 172 6.64 -10.06 -3.12
C PHE A 172 6.69 -9.83 -1.62
N ASP A 173 6.41 -10.87 -0.84
CA ASP A 173 6.38 -10.80 0.62
C ASP A 173 7.81 -10.80 1.18
N LEU A 174 8.25 -9.66 1.70
CA LEU A 174 9.61 -9.48 2.19
C LEU A 174 9.84 -10.11 3.57
N LEU A 175 8.78 -10.43 4.32
CA LEU A 175 8.90 -11.17 5.58
C LEU A 175 8.94 -12.67 5.37
N ASN A 176 8.41 -13.15 4.23
CA ASN A 176 8.41 -14.55 3.85
C ASN A 176 9.41 -14.83 2.72
N GLY A 177 10.66 -14.39 2.88
CA GLY A 177 11.75 -14.76 1.97
C GLY A 177 11.62 -14.20 0.54
N ARG A 178 10.90 -13.10 0.36
CA ARG A 178 10.59 -12.50 -0.95
C ARG A 178 9.74 -13.42 -1.84
N THR A 179 8.86 -14.22 -1.24
CA THR A 179 7.95 -15.12 -1.96
C THR A 179 6.97 -14.32 -2.83
N GLU A 180 6.79 -14.76 -4.09
CA GLU A 180 5.86 -14.11 -5.01
C GLU A 180 4.40 -14.32 -4.57
N CYS A 181 3.61 -13.26 -4.72
CA CYS A 181 2.19 -13.21 -4.40
C CYS A 181 1.40 -12.60 -5.57
N HIS A 182 0.21 -13.10 -5.80
CA HIS A 182 -0.71 -12.65 -6.83
C HIS A 182 -1.76 -11.68 -6.27
N VAL A 183 -1.95 -10.55 -6.97
CA VAL A 183 -3.00 -9.58 -6.68
C VAL A 183 -4.29 -10.00 -7.37
N ARG A 184 -5.33 -10.32 -6.60
CA ARG A 184 -6.62 -10.82 -7.11
C ARG A 184 -7.77 -10.06 -6.47
N GLU A 185 -8.86 -9.85 -7.21
CA GLU A 185 -10.10 -9.31 -6.65
C GLU A 185 -11.11 -10.45 -6.46
N GLY A 186 -11.69 -10.55 -5.27
CA GLY A 186 -12.73 -11.51 -4.95
C GLY A 186 -14.10 -11.11 -5.53
N PRO A 187 -15.08 -12.02 -5.50
CA PRO A 187 -16.46 -11.71 -5.91
C PRO A 187 -17.12 -10.65 -5.01
N ASP A 188 -16.63 -10.50 -3.77
CA ASP A 188 -17.01 -9.45 -2.83
C ASP A 188 -16.41 -8.06 -3.16
N GLY A 189 -15.58 -7.98 -4.21
CA GLY A 189 -14.89 -6.77 -4.62
C GLY A 189 -13.68 -6.41 -3.76
N LYS A 190 -13.28 -7.25 -2.80
CA LYS A 190 -12.06 -7.05 -1.99
C LYS A 190 -10.83 -7.50 -2.75
N VAL A 191 -9.74 -6.75 -2.60
CA VAL A 191 -8.46 -7.08 -3.21
C VAL A 191 -7.66 -7.90 -2.23
N ASN A 192 -7.20 -9.07 -2.68
CA ASN A 192 -6.40 -10.00 -1.91
C ASN A 192 -5.02 -10.12 -2.54
N VAL A 193 -3.98 -10.03 -1.72
CA VAL A 193 -2.61 -10.39 -2.08
C VAL A 193 -2.36 -11.79 -1.54
N ARG A 194 -2.23 -12.76 -2.46
CA ARG A 194 -2.24 -14.19 -2.17
C ARG A 194 -0.93 -14.83 -2.58
N GLY A 195 -0.29 -15.56 -1.68
CA GLY A 195 0.87 -16.39 -2.02
C GLY A 195 0.51 -17.54 -2.97
N GLU A 196 1.47 -18.44 -3.16
CA GLU A 196 1.26 -19.64 -3.96
C GLU A 196 0.17 -20.54 -3.37
N THR A 197 -0.45 -21.34 -4.24
CA THR A 197 -1.43 -22.35 -3.83
C THR A 197 -0.69 -23.61 -3.40
N GLU A 198 -0.80 -23.95 -2.12
CA GLU A 198 -0.18 -25.11 -1.50
C GLU A 198 -1.20 -26.26 -1.41
N LEU A 199 -0.85 -27.45 -1.88
CA LEU A 199 -1.59 -28.68 -1.60
C LEU A 199 -0.94 -29.35 -0.37
N LEU A 200 -1.72 -29.52 0.71
CA LEU A 200 -1.26 -30.13 1.95
C LEU A 200 -1.48 -31.65 1.93
N GLU A 201 -0.77 -32.37 2.81
CA GLU A 201 -0.75 -33.86 2.85
C GLU A 201 -2.13 -34.49 3.10
N ASP A 202 -3.04 -33.77 3.76
CA ASP A 202 -4.42 -34.19 4.03
C ASP A 202 -5.43 -33.80 2.94
N GLY A 203 -4.94 -33.33 1.78
CA GLY A 203 -5.76 -32.90 0.65
C GLY A 203 -6.31 -31.47 0.77
N LYS A 204 -6.02 -30.76 1.87
CA LYS A 204 -6.37 -29.33 1.99
C LYS A 204 -5.60 -28.50 0.97
N VAL A 205 -6.22 -27.40 0.54
CA VAL A 205 -5.61 -26.47 -0.42
C VAL A 205 -5.51 -25.10 0.21
N ARG A 206 -4.30 -24.68 0.59
CA ARG A 206 -4.06 -23.42 1.30
C ARG A 206 -3.51 -22.35 0.38
N VAL A 207 -3.96 -21.12 0.59
CA VAL A 207 -3.39 -19.92 -0.02
C VAL A 207 -3.15 -18.90 1.09
N ARG A 208 -1.88 -18.59 1.37
CA ARG A 208 -1.54 -17.67 2.46
C ARG A 208 -1.66 -16.21 2.02
N PRO A 209 -2.19 -15.30 2.85
CA PRO A 209 -2.04 -13.86 2.63
C PRO A 209 -0.59 -13.43 2.92
N ILE A 210 -0.28 -12.14 2.66
CA ILE A 210 0.98 -11.53 3.13
C ILE A 210 1.15 -11.76 4.64
N LEU A 211 2.33 -12.24 5.02
CA LEU A 211 2.67 -12.59 6.39
C LEU A 211 2.57 -11.37 7.31
N VAL A 212 1.96 -11.59 8.48
CA VAL A 212 2.02 -10.67 9.62
C VAL A 212 2.98 -11.24 10.64
N LYS A 213 4.09 -10.54 10.90
CA LYS A 213 5.00 -10.93 11.97
C LYS A 213 4.69 -10.13 13.24
N PRO A 214 4.17 -10.75 14.31
CA PRO A 214 3.96 -10.05 15.58
C PRO A 214 5.30 -9.72 16.25
N CYS A 215 5.49 -8.45 16.59
CA CYS A 215 6.65 -7.95 17.30
C CYS A 215 6.21 -7.36 18.64
N TYR A 216 6.73 -7.91 19.74
CA TYR A 216 6.43 -7.47 21.11
C TYR A 216 7.37 -6.37 21.62
N THR A 217 8.47 -6.13 20.90
CA THR A 217 9.47 -5.13 21.24
C THR A 217 9.89 -4.38 19.98
N TYR A 218 10.35 -3.14 20.16
CA TYR A 218 10.92 -2.35 19.06
C TYR A 218 12.09 -3.06 18.38
N ASN A 219 12.98 -3.70 19.16
CA ASN A 219 14.16 -4.38 18.61
C ASN A 219 13.78 -5.56 17.70
N SER A 220 12.81 -6.40 18.10
CA SER A 220 12.37 -7.52 17.25
C SER A 220 11.69 -7.06 15.96
N LEU A 221 11.04 -5.88 15.99
CA LEU A 221 10.52 -5.23 14.79
C LEU A 221 11.65 -4.72 13.90
N LEU A 222 12.63 -4.04 14.48
CA LEU A 222 13.78 -3.50 13.75
C LEU A 222 14.58 -4.60 13.05
N GLU A 223 14.92 -5.69 13.74
CA GLU A 223 15.61 -6.85 13.16
C GLU A 223 14.84 -7.45 11.97
N SER A 224 13.50 -7.53 12.10
CA SER A 224 12.63 -8.05 11.04
C SER A 224 12.57 -7.12 9.83
N LEU A 225 12.54 -5.81 10.08
CA LEU A 225 12.59 -4.78 9.04
C LEU A 225 13.92 -4.79 8.31
N GLU A 226 15.04 -4.83 9.02
CA GLU A 226 16.39 -4.87 8.43
C GLU A 226 16.58 -6.10 7.53
N ALA A 227 16.14 -7.28 8.00
CA ALA A 227 16.15 -8.49 7.18
C ALA A 227 15.29 -8.35 5.91
N SER A 228 14.11 -7.74 6.02
CA SER A 228 13.20 -7.49 4.88
C SER A 228 13.79 -6.48 3.88
N LEU A 229 14.45 -5.43 4.37
CA LEU A 229 15.13 -4.42 3.55
C LEU A 229 16.34 -5.01 2.82
N ALA A 230 17.09 -5.92 3.45
CA ALA A 230 18.16 -6.65 2.80
C ALA A 230 17.64 -7.47 1.61
N LEU A 231 16.50 -8.15 1.76
CA LEU A 231 15.84 -8.88 0.66
C LEU A 231 15.33 -7.96 -0.44
N ARG A 232 14.83 -6.77 -0.10
CA ARG A 232 14.46 -5.75 -1.10
C ARG A 232 15.68 -5.33 -1.92
N ALA A 233 16.83 -5.13 -1.28
CA ALA A 233 18.05 -4.69 -1.94
C ALA A 233 18.67 -5.73 -2.89
N THR A 234 18.48 -7.03 -2.65
CA THR A 234 19.00 -8.10 -3.53
C THR A 234 18.17 -8.32 -4.79
N GLY A 235 16.92 -7.86 -4.81
CA GLY A 235 16.01 -7.99 -5.96
C GLY A 235 16.31 -7.06 -7.15
N THR A 236 17.18 -6.07 -6.98
CA THR A 236 17.55 -5.07 -8.01
C THR A 236 18.95 -5.37 -8.58
N SER A 237 19.02 -6.17 -9.65
CA SER A 237 20.28 -6.69 -10.22
C SER A 237 21.09 -5.71 -11.09
N THR A 238 20.96 -4.40 -10.90
CA THR A 238 21.68 -3.40 -11.71
C THR A 238 22.12 -2.21 -10.86
N VAL A 239 23.20 -1.56 -11.27
CA VAL A 239 23.97 -0.45 -10.63
C VAL A 239 23.16 0.82 -10.28
N HIS A 240 21.82 0.81 -10.43
CA HIS A 240 20.94 1.92 -10.10
C HIS A 240 20.22 1.71 -8.75
N ASP A 241 20.03 2.82 -8.02
CA ASP A 241 19.49 2.93 -6.64
C ASP A 241 18.50 1.82 -6.25
N LYS A 242 18.91 1.05 -5.22
CA LYS A 242 18.31 -0.16 -4.63
C LYS A 242 16.83 -0.03 -4.25
N SER A 243 16.28 1.19 -4.21
CA SER A 243 14.91 1.48 -3.81
C SER A 243 14.01 2.09 -4.90
N SER A 244 14.58 2.43 -6.07
CA SER A 244 13.91 3.26 -7.08
C SER A 244 12.88 2.55 -7.96
N ARG A 245 12.91 1.21 -8.05
CA ARG A 245 12.21 0.45 -9.10
C ARG A 245 11.03 -0.40 -8.63
N THR A 246 10.78 -0.45 -7.32
CA THR A 246 9.63 -1.17 -6.75
C THR A 246 8.89 -0.27 -5.78
N HIS A 247 7.58 -0.43 -5.71
CA HIS A 247 6.78 0.22 -4.66
C HIS A 247 6.82 -0.66 -3.42
N ALA A 248 7.32 -0.17 -2.29
CA ALA A 248 7.28 -0.92 -1.04
C ALA A 248 6.12 -0.45 -0.16
N VAL A 249 5.45 -1.41 0.46
CA VAL A 249 4.43 -1.18 1.47
C VAL A 249 4.92 -1.76 2.79
N PHE A 250 4.86 -0.93 3.83
CA PHE A 250 5.23 -1.27 5.20
C PHE A 250 4.04 -0.95 6.11
N GLU A 251 3.48 -1.97 6.75
CA GLU A 251 2.33 -1.83 7.64
C GLU A 251 2.70 -2.14 9.09
N LEU A 252 2.22 -1.29 9.99
CA LEU A 252 2.24 -1.50 11.43
C LEU A 252 0.80 -1.60 11.92
N GLU A 253 0.37 -2.80 12.30
CA GLU A 253 -0.97 -3.06 12.81
C GLU A 253 -0.92 -3.36 14.31
N ILE A 254 -1.80 -2.76 15.10
CA ILE A 254 -1.96 -3.13 16.51
C ILE A 254 -2.71 -4.47 16.56
N VAL A 255 -2.06 -5.50 17.10
CA VAL A 255 -2.59 -6.86 17.16
C VAL A 255 -2.41 -7.45 18.56
N ASN A 256 -3.08 -8.57 18.82
CA ASN A 256 -2.81 -9.44 19.96
C ASN A 256 -2.83 -10.90 19.50
N ASN A 257 -2.46 -11.84 20.38
CA ASN A 257 -2.41 -13.25 20.02
C ASN A 257 -3.79 -13.83 19.68
N ALA A 258 -4.86 -13.38 20.35
CA ALA A 258 -6.21 -13.81 20.03
C ALA A 258 -6.59 -13.49 18.58
N LEU A 259 -6.34 -12.25 18.13
CA LEU A 259 -6.63 -11.81 16.76
C LEU A 259 -5.81 -12.58 15.72
N ILE A 260 -4.53 -12.83 16.01
CA ILE A 260 -3.65 -13.59 15.12
C ILE A 260 -4.14 -15.02 14.99
N ALA A 261 -4.39 -15.70 16.11
CA ALA A 261 -4.88 -17.08 16.11
C ALA A 261 -6.25 -17.22 15.41
N ALA A 262 -7.16 -16.26 15.59
CA ALA A 262 -8.44 -16.26 14.90
C ALA A 262 -8.30 -16.07 13.39
N ARG A 263 -7.38 -15.20 12.94
CA ARG A 263 -7.08 -15.04 11.50
C ARG A 263 -6.44 -16.29 10.90
N ASP A 264 -5.54 -16.95 11.63
CA ASP A 264 -4.96 -18.22 11.21
C ASP A 264 -6.03 -19.32 11.12
N ALA A 265 -6.98 -19.35 12.06
CA ALA A 265 -8.12 -20.27 12.00
C ALA A 265 -8.98 -20.04 10.76
N VAL A 266 -9.20 -18.79 10.33
CA VAL A 266 -9.89 -18.49 9.05
C VAL A 266 -9.13 -19.07 7.87
N ILE A 267 -7.81 -18.91 7.81
CA ILE A 267 -6.97 -19.46 6.73
C ILE A 267 -7.07 -21.00 6.70
N GLU A 268 -7.04 -21.65 7.86
CA GLU A 268 -7.18 -23.10 7.96
C GLU A 268 -8.60 -23.58 7.60
N ARG A 269 -9.66 -22.86 7.98
CA ARG A 269 -11.02 -23.19 7.52
C ARG A 269 -11.20 -23.00 6.02
N GLN A 270 -10.59 -21.96 5.44
CA GLN A 270 -10.56 -21.76 3.99
C GLN A 270 -9.84 -22.92 3.30
N SER A 271 -8.72 -23.40 3.85
CA SER A 271 -7.96 -24.49 3.23
C SER A 271 -8.70 -25.83 3.21
N GLU A 272 -9.52 -26.06 4.23
CA GLU A 272 -10.44 -27.18 4.33
C GLU A 272 -11.62 -27.07 3.35
N LEU A 273 -12.18 -25.87 3.16
CA LEU A 273 -13.34 -25.65 2.28
C LEU A 273 -13.00 -25.84 0.80
N VAL A 274 -11.83 -25.40 0.34
CA VAL A 274 -11.50 -25.34 -1.10
C VAL A 274 -11.68 -26.68 -1.83
N PRO A 275 -11.17 -27.83 -1.35
CA PRO A 275 -11.38 -29.13 -2.00
C PRO A 275 -12.86 -29.52 -2.10
N HIS A 276 -13.64 -29.30 -1.04
CA HIS A 276 -15.07 -29.62 -1.01
C HIS A 276 -15.89 -28.69 -1.91
N GLY A 277 -15.55 -27.40 -1.94
CA GLY A 277 -16.16 -26.43 -2.85
C GLY A 277 -15.92 -26.78 -4.32
N LYS A 278 -14.68 -27.19 -4.65
CA LYS A 278 -14.34 -27.71 -5.97
C LYS A 278 -15.12 -28.99 -6.28
N HIS A 279 -15.15 -29.96 -5.36
CA HIS A 279 -15.84 -31.23 -5.57
C HIS A 279 -17.34 -31.07 -5.83
N ALA A 280 -18.02 -30.20 -5.07
CA ALA A 280 -19.43 -29.88 -5.30
C ALA A 280 -19.64 -29.24 -6.68
N THR A 281 -18.76 -28.32 -7.08
CA THR A 281 -18.79 -27.70 -8.41
C THR A 281 -18.57 -28.75 -9.52
N ASP A 282 -17.60 -29.64 -9.35
CA ASP A 282 -17.28 -30.69 -10.32
C ASP A 282 -18.47 -31.66 -10.47
N ILE A 283 -19.11 -32.09 -9.38
CA ILE A 283 -20.32 -32.92 -9.42
C ILE A 283 -21.46 -32.20 -10.12
N TYR A 284 -21.70 -30.93 -9.78
CA TYR A 284 -22.74 -30.13 -10.44
C TYR A 284 -22.50 -30.06 -11.95
N LEU A 285 -21.27 -29.75 -12.38
CA LEU A 285 -20.94 -29.65 -13.80
C LEU A 285 -21.04 -31.02 -14.50
N GLU A 286 -20.57 -32.09 -13.87
CA GLU A 286 -20.64 -33.45 -14.40
C GLU A 286 -22.10 -33.87 -14.64
N GLU A 287 -22.96 -33.74 -13.63
CA GLU A 287 -24.37 -34.12 -13.70
C GLU A 287 -25.14 -33.27 -14.71
N ASN A 288 -24.94 -31.94 -14.71
CA ASN A 288 -25.58 -31.07 -15.69
C ASN A 288 -25.10 -31.35 -17.10
N SER A 289 -23.80 -31.63 -17.31
CA SER A 289 -23.27 -31.90 -18.65
C SER A 289 -23.89 -33.17 -19.28
N LYS A 290 -24.18 -34.20 -18.49
CA LYS A 290 -24.84 -35.43 -18.95
C LYS A 290 -26.32 -35.22 -19.28
N GLY A 291 -26.95 -34.24 -18.63
CA GLY A 291 -28.34 -33.85 -18.87
C GLY A 291 -28.59 -33.18 -20.22
N TYR A 292 -27.54 -32.82 -20.97
CA TYR A 292 -27.65 -32.22 -22.29
C TYR A 292 -26.80 -32.94 -23.33
N ILE A 293 -27.32 -33.10 -24.54
CA ILE A 293 -26.62 -33.66 -25.70
C ILE A 293 -26.74 -32.70 -26.89
N GLN A 294 -25.80 -32.76 -27.82
CA GLN A 294 -25.88 -31.98 -29.05
C GLN A 294 -26.77 -32.71 -30.07
N GLY A 295 -27.87 -32.07 -30.47
CA GLY A 295 -28.79 -32.57 -31.47
C GLY A 295 -28.20 -32.51 -32.90
N PRO A 296 -28.89 -33.10 -33.88
CA PRO A 296 -28.42 -33.17 -35.27
C PRO A 296 -28.21 -31.80 -35.93
N ASP A 297 -28.87 -30.75 -35.44
CA ASP A 297 -28.74 -29.36 -35.90
C ASP A 297 -27.61 -28.59 -35.19
N GLY A 298 -26.81 -29.27 -34.37
CA GLY A 298 -25.72 -28.69 -33.59
C GLY A 298 -26.17 -27.96 -32.33
N LYS A 299 -27.46 -27.95 -31.98
CA LYS A 299 -27.97 -27.29 -30.75
C LYS A 299 -28.01 -28.25 -29.58
N TYR A 300 -27.77 -27.74 -28.37
CA TYR A 300 -27.94 -28.53 -27.15
C TYR A 300 -29.43 -28.78 -26.88
N MET A 301 -29.77 -30.04 -26.61
CA MET A 301 -31.09 -30.49 -26.18
C MET A 301 -30.99 -31.37 -24.94
N VAL A 302 -32.08 -31.48 -24.18
CA VAL A 302 -32.13 -32.35 -22.99
C VAL A 302 -31.90 -33.80 -23.40
N ASN A 303 -31.03 -34.49 -22.67
CA ASN A 303 -30.74 -35.90 -22.88
C ASN A 303 -31.93 -36.74 -22.38
N PRO A 304 -32.66 -37.45 -23.26
CA PRO A 304 -33.78 -38.29 -22.84
C PRO A 304 -33.34 -39.56 -22.09
N ASP A 305 -32.08 -39.98 -22.27
CA ASP A 305 -31.53 -41.21 -21.70
C ASP A 305 -30.84 -40.99 -20.34
N TYR A 306 -30.82 -39.75 -19.86
CA TYR A 306 -30.19 -39.39 -18.59
C TYR A 306 -31.06 -38.46 -17.76
N ILE A 307 -31.30 -38.85 -16.52
CA ILE A 307 -31.94 -38.00 -15.51
C ILE A 307 -30.83 -37.51 -14.59
N ILE A 308 -30.72 -36.19 -14.44
CA ILE A 308 -29.76 -35.54 -13.54
C ILE A 308 -29.92 -36.11 -12.13
N ASP A 309 -28.83 -36.59 -11.54
CA ASP A 309 -28.83 -37.09 -10.16
C ASP A 309 -28.79 -35.90 -9.19
N GLN A 310 -29.97 -35.35 -8.91
CA GLN A 310 -30.11 -34.23 -8.00
C GLN A 310 -29.68 -34.61 -6.57
N ALA A 311 -29.89 -35.86 -6.14
CA ALA A 311 -29.50 -36.31 -4.81
C ALA A 311 -27.97 -36.31 -4.64
N ARG A 312 -27.21 -36.66 -5.67
CA ARG A 312 -25.75 -36.56 -5.70
C ARG A 312 -25.26 -35.12 -5.60
N ILE A 313 -25.89 -34.20 -6.34
CA ILE A 313 -25.60 -32.75 -6.26
C ILE A 313 -25.87 -32.24 -4.84
N ASP A 314 -27.06 -32.53 -4.30
CA ASP A 314 -27.49 -32.08 -2.98
C ASP A 314 -26.59 -32.62 -1.87
N ALA A 315 -26.14 -33.88 -1.97
CA ALA A 315 -25.19 -34.47 -1.02
C ALA A 315 -23.83 -33.76 -1.03
N ALA A 316 -23.30 -33.43 -2.22
CA ALA A 316 -22.04 -32.71 -2.34
C ALA A 316 -22.13 -31.27 -1.83
N GLU A 317 -23.22 -30.57 -2.16
CA GLU A 317 -23.51 -29.23 -1.64
C GLU A 317 -23.73 -29.23 -0.12
N ALA A 318 -24.38 -30.27 0.45
CA ALA A 318 -24.54 -30.40 1.89
C ALA A 318 -23.20 -30.53 2.62
N ILE A 319 -22.24 -31.29 2.07
CA ILE A 319 -20.88 -31.37 2.61
C ILE A 319 -20.19 -30.01 2.53
N LYS A 320 -20.16 -29.38 1.34
CA LYS A 320 -19.58 -28.04 1.15
C LYS A 320 -20.14 -27.04 2.15
N ARG A 321 -21.47 -27.02 2.36
CA ARG A 321 -22.15 -26.14 3.30
C ARG A 321 -21.64 -26.30 4.75
N GLN A 322 -21.35 -27.51 5.21
CA GLN A 322 -20.78 -27.73 6.54
C GLN A 322 -19.43 -27.01 6.71
N TYR A 323 -18.60 -26.97 5.66
CA TYR A 323 -17.33 -26.26 5.70
C TYR A 323 -17.50 -24.75 5.54
N GLU A 324 -18.49 -24.30 4.77
CA GLU A 324 -18.85 -22.87 4.67
C GLU A 324 -19.31 -22.34 6.03
N GLU A 325 -20.17 -23.06 6.76
CA GLU A 325 -20.62 -22.69 8.10
C GLU A 325 -19.45 -22.61 9.10
N ARG A 326 -18.46 -23.50 8.98
CA ARG A 326 -17.23 -23.47 9.80
C ARG A 326 -16.34 -22.26 9.47
N LEU A 327 -16.27 -21.87 8.19
CA LEU A 327 -15.57 -20.67 7.78
C LEU A 327 -16.29 -19.41 8.28
N GLU A 328 -17.61 -19.34 8.12
CA GLU A 328 -18.43 -18.22 8.59
C GLU A 328 -18.29 -18.05 10.12
N ALA A 329 -18.30 -19.14 10.88
CA ALA A 329 -18.07 -19.09 12.32
C ALA A 329 -16.67 -18.57 12.68
N ALA A 330 -15.62 -18.95 11.93
CA ALA A 330 -14.27 -18.44 12.15
C ALA A 330 -14.16 -16.94 11.80
N GLU A 331 -14.79 -16.50 10.72
CA GLU A 331 -14.85 -15.08 10.33
C GLU A 331 -15.64 -14.25 11.35
N ALA A 332 -16.75 -14.77 11.85
CA ALA A 332 -17.54 -14.16 12.92
C ALA A 332 -16.72 -14.03 14.21
N HIS A 333 -15.92 -15.02 14.56
CA HIS A 333 -15.04 -14.96 15.72
C HIS A 333 -13.97 -13.85 15.61
N VAL A 334 -13.43 -13.60 14.41
CA VAL A 334 -12.55 -12.44 14.18
C VAL A 334 -13.29 -11.12 14.47
N GLN A 335 -14.55 -10.99 14.04
CA GLN A 335 -15.34 -9.78 14.33
C GLN A 335 -15.70 -9.65 15.82
N GLU A 336 -15.96 -10.76 16.48
CA GLU A 336 -16.19 -10.83 17.92
C GLU A 336 -14.98 -10.31 18.70
N ILE A 337 -13.75 -10.70 18.32
CA ILE A 337 -12.52 -10.21 18.94
C ILE A 337 -12.42 -8.68 18.84
N PHE A 338 -12.76 -8.08 17.69
CA PHE A 338 -12.79 -6.62 17.58
C PHE A 338 -13.87 -5.99 18.45
N THR A 339 -15.07 -6.56 18.47
CA THR A 339 -16.24 -6.02 19.18
C THR A 339 -16.06 -6.10 20.70
N ASN A 340 -15.47 -7.19 21.19
CA ASN A 340 -15.25 -7.46 22.61
C ASN A 340 -13.88 -6.98 23.09
N SER A 341 -13.05 -6.40 22.21
CA SER A 341 -11.73 -5.90 22.59
C SER A 341 -11.86 -4.81 23.65
N ARG A 342 -11.12 -4.97 24.74
CA ARG A 342 -10.94 -3.93 25.76
C ARG A 342 -10.18 -2.72 25.22
N TYR A 343 -9.46 -2.90 24.12
CA TYR A 343 -8.61 -1.89 23.50
C TYR A 343 -9.24 -1.39 22.21
N PRO A 344 -9.75 -0.14 22.16
CA PRO A 344 -10.27 0.47 20.94
C PRO A 344 -9.22 0.55 19.82
N CYS A 345 -7.94 0.49 20.18
CA CYS A 345 -6.82 0.56 19.25
C CYS A 345 -6.57 -0.75 18.48
N LEU A 346 -7.17 -1.89 18.87
CA LEU A 346 -6.96 -3.16 18.19
C LEU A 346 -7.35 -3.06 16.71
N GLY A 347 -6.45 -3.44 15.81
CA GLY A 347 -6.62 -3.29 14.35
C GLY A 347 -6.24 -1.90 13.80
N GLY A 348 -5.92 -0.94 14.66
CA GLY A 348 -5.37 0.34 14.24
C GLY A 348 -4.07 0.16 13.46
N LYS A 349 -3.93 0.85 12.32
CA LYS A 349 -2.89 0.54 11.35
C LYS A 349 -2.21 1.78 10.76
N PHE A 350 -0.88 1.86 10.87
CA PHE A 350 -0.09 2.74 10.01
C PHE A 350 0.28 2.01 8.72
N VAL A 351 0.11 2.67 7.59
CA VAL A 351 0.47 2.13 6.27
C VAL A 351 1.40 3.13 5.61
N PHE A 352 2.66 2.75 5.45
CA PHE A 352 3.67 3.56 4.79
C PHE A 352 3.94 2.98 3.40
N VAL A 353 3.88 3.84 2.39
CA VAL A 353 4.07 3.47 0.99
C VAL A 353 5.22 4.27 0.43
N ASP A 354 6.32 3.59 0.15
CA ASP A 354 7.49 4.12 -0.55
C ASP A 354 7.33 3.81 -2.04
N LEU A 355 6.88 4.80 -2.81
CA LEU A 355 6.62 4.60 -4.23
C LEU A 355 7.93 4.58 -5.01
N ALA A 356 7.97 3.79 -6.09
CA ALA A 356 9.05 3.88 -7.08
C ALA A 356 9.19 5.31 -7.66
N GLY A 357 10.38 5.60 -8.18
CA GLY A 357 10.71 6.90 -8.76
C GLY A 357 9.79 7.28 -9.92
N SER A 358 9.34 8.54 -9.94
CA SER A 358 8.43 9.06 -10.97
C SER A 358 9.17 9.58 -12.22
N GLU A 359 10.38 9.11 -12.50
CA GLU A 359 11.15 9.61 -13.64
C GLU A 359 10.41 9.39 -14.95
N TYR A 360 10.28 10.50 -15.69
CA TYR A 360 10.07 10.47 -17.12
C TYR A 360 11.46 10.45 -17.76
N TYR A 361 11.90 9.28 -18.26
CA TYR A 361 13.13 9.20 -19.04
C TYR A 361 12.90 9.92 -20.37
N ASP A 362 13.33 11.18 -20.46
CA ASP A 362 13.38 11.89 -21.72
C ASP A 362 14.53 11.29 -22.54
N GLN A 363 14.19 10.44 -23.51
CA GLN A 363 15.15 9.79 -24.41
C GLN A 363 16.06 10.79 -25.13
N LYS A 364 15.65 12.07 -25.23
CA LYS A 364 16.44 13.12 -25.89
C LYS A 364 17.59 13.66 -25.05
N ALA A 365 17.58 13.49 -23.72
CA ALA A 365 18.65 13.99 -22.84
C ALA A 365 19.81 13.00 -22.67
N VAL A 366 19.57 11.70 -22.86
CA VAL A 366 20.58 10.64 -22.67
C VAL A 366 21.38 10.36 -23.95
N SER A 367 20.98 10.91 -25.09
CA SER A 367 21.77 10.80 -26.33
C SER A 367 23.11 11.55 -26.33
N SER A 368 23.40 12.36 -25.29
CA SER A 368 24.62 13.18 -25.21
C SER A 368 25.57 12.85 -24.06
N ALA A 369 25.25 11.90 -23.18
CA ALA A 369 26.15 11.47 -22.11
C ALA A 369 26.46 9.99 -22.28
N ALA A 370 27.75 9.62 -22.22
CA ALA A 370 28.28 8.26 -22.35
C ALA A 370 27.90 7.34 -21.16
N GLY A 371 26.61 7.29 -20.80
CA GLY A 371 26.04 6.39 -19.82
C GLY A 371 25.53 5.11 -20.47
N SER A 372 25.80 3.97 -19.84
CA SER A 372 25.42 2.62 -20.26
C SER A 372 24.01 2.55 -20.88
N LYS A 373 23.90 1.97 -22.09
CA LYS A 373 22.61 1.67 -22.72
C LYS A 373 21.77 0.82 -21.77
N GLN A 374 20.63 1.35 -21.33
CA GLN A 374 19.66 0.60 -20.54
C GLN A 374 19.23 -0.68 -21.27
N THR A 375 19.12 -1.78 -20.52
CA THR A 375 18.65 -3.05 -21.09
C THR A 375 17.18 -2.94 -21.51
N ALA A 376 16.71 -3.88 -22.34
CA ALA A 376 15.30 -3.92 -22.73
C ALA A 376 14.38 -4.12 -21.51
N GLU A 377 14.84 -4.90 -20.53
CA GLU A 377 14.14 -5.20 -19.29
C GLU A 377 13.99 -3.95 -18.41
N GLU A 378 15.06 -3.15 -18.27
CA GLU A 378 15.02 -1.89 -17.50
C GLU A 378 14.04 -0.88 -18.12
N ARG A 379 14.01 -0.81 -19.46
CA ARG A 379 13.05 0.05 -20.18
C ARG A 379 11.61 -0.42 -19.98
N GLN A 380 11.37 -1.73 -19.94
CA GLN A 380 10.04 -2.28 -19.67
C GLN A 380 9.61 -2.01 -18.22
N GLU A 381 10.52 -2.14 -17.27
CA GLU A 381 10.30 -1.84 -15.86
C GLU A 381 9.95 -0.35 -15.65
N GLY A 382 10.72 0.56 -16.22
CA GLY A 382 10.44 2.00 -16.14
C GLY A 382 9.09 2.40 -16.76
N ARG A 383 8.67 1.74 -17.85
CA ARG A 383 7.32 1.94 -18.43
C ARG A 383 6.22 1.48 -17.48
N GLN A 384 6.42 0.35 -16.80
CA GLN A 384 5.45 -0.18 -15.86
C GLN A 384 5.30 0.72 -14.62
N ILE A 385 6.41 1.18 -14.03
CA ILE A 385 6.40 2.12 -12.90
C ILE A 385 5.59 3.37 -13.25
N ASN A 386 5.84 3.95 -14.44
CA ASN A 386 5.09 5.11 -14.91
C ASN A 386 3.60 4.83 -15.12
N SER A 387 3.25 3.63 -15.61
CA SER A 387 1.86 3.19 -15.71
C SER A 387 1.19 3.09 -14.34
N ASP A 388 1.89 2.55 -13.33
CA ASP A 388 1.37 2.37 -11.98
C ASP A 388 1.13 3.71 -11.28
N LEU A 389 2.08 4.65 -11.43
CA LEU A 389 1.97 6.02 -10.91
C LEU A 389 0.89 6.84 -11.64
N PHE A 390 0.72 6.63 -12.94
CA PHE A 390 -0.36 7.25 -13.70
C PHE A 390 -1.74 6.73 -13.26
N ALA A 391 -1.87 5.42 -13.05
CA ALA A 391 -3.10 4.85 -12.50
C ALA A 391 -3.42 5.44 -11.11
N LEU A 392 -2.42 5.60 -10.24
CA LEU A 392 -2.58 6.22 -8.93
C LEU A 392 -3.05 7.69 -9.03
N LYS A 393 -2.49 8.45 -9.96
CA LYS A 393 -2.93 9.82 -10.27
C LYS A 393 -4.40 9.88 -10.64
N GLU A 394 -4.85 8.97 -11.52
CA GLU A 394 -6.23 8.93 -11.97
C GLU A 394 -7.19 8.49 -10.86
N VAL A 395 -6.79 7.56 -10.00
CA VAL A 395 -7.54 7.19 -8.79
C VAL A 395 -7.75 8.39 -7.87
N ILE A 396 -6.71 9.15 -7.57
CA ILE A 396 -6.80 10.31 -6.68
C ILE A 396 -7.68 11.41 -7.31
N ARG A 397 -7.52 11.66 -8.61
CA ARG A 397 -8.34 12.62 -9.36
C ARG A 397 -9.82 12.25 -9.35
N ALA A 398 -10.13 10.98 -9.66
CA ALA A 398 -11.49 10.46 -9.66
C ALA A 398 -12.13 10.51 -8.26
N ARG A 399 -11.36 10.15 -7.22
CA ARG A 399 -11.79 10.21 -5.81
C ARG A 399 -12.16 11.62 -5.40
N SER A 400 -11.29 12.59 -5.68
CA SER A 400 -11.52 13.99 -5.38
C SER A 400 -12.74 14.57 -6.09
N SER A 401 -12.89 14.26 -7.37
CA SER A 401 -14.00 14.77 -8.18
C SER A 401 -15.33 14.09 -7.85
N GLY A 402 -15.37 13.24 -6.80
CA GLY A 402 -16.57 12.50 -6.40
C GLY A 402 -17.09 11.55 -7.49
N GLN A 403 -16.23 11.04 -8.36
CA GLN A 403 -16.66 10.16 -9.44
C GLN A 403 -17.22 8.84 -8.88
N ALA A 404 -18.37 8.42 -9.41
CA ALA A 404 -19.03 7.18 -8.97
C ALA A 404 -18.16 5.92 -9.19
N ARG A 405 -17.33 5.93 -10.24
CA ARG A 405 -16.41 4.83 -10.57
C ARG A 405 -14.96 5.31 -10.49
N ILE A 406 -14.25 4.82 -9.48
CA ILE A 406 -12.81 5.08 -9.32
C ILE A 406 -12.02 3.93 -9.97
N PRO A 407 -11.03 4.20 -10.84
CA PRO A 407 -10.36 3.18 -11.66
C PRO A 407 -9.26 2.40 -10.90
N PHE A 408 -9.60 1.78 -9.76
CA PHE A 408 -8.62 1.02 -8.95
C PHE A 408 -8.05 -0.22 -9.65
N ARG A 409 -8.67 -0.71 -10.73
CA ARG A 409 -8.20 -1.87 -11.50
C ARG A 409 -7.13 -1.52 -12.56
N SER A 410 -6.75 -0.25 -12.67
CA SER A 410 -5.82 0.21 -13.70
C SER A 410 -4.36 -0.23 -13.45
N SER A 411 -4.00 -0.57 -12.20
CA SER A 411 -2.72 -1.17 -11.87
C SER A 411 -2.80 -2.05 -10.63
N PRO A 412 -1.91 -3.04 -10.45
CA PRO A 412 -1.81 -3.82 -9.22
C PRO A 412 -1.58 -2.94 -7.99
N LEU A 413 -0.77 -1.87 -8.13
CA LEU A 413 -0.57 -0.88 -7.07
C LEU A 413 -1.91 -0.24 -6.65
N THR A 414 -2.71 0.24 -7.60
CA THR A 414 -4.00 0.86 -7.27
C THR A 414 -5.02 -0.15 -6.75
N MET A 415 -4.96 -1.41 -7.17
CA MET A 415 -5.78 -2.48 -6.61
C MET A 415 -5.44 -2.72 -5.14
N ILE A 416 -4.17 -2.89 -4.80
CA ILE A 416 -3.70 -3.08 -3.42
C ILE A 416 -4.08 -1.87 -2.56
N LEU A 417 -3.87 -0.66 -3.09
CA LEU A 417 -4.16 0.57 -2.37
C LEU A 417 -5.66 0.87 -2.23
N ARG A 418 -6.54 0.13 -2.91
CA ARG A 418 -7.98 0.39 -2.91
C ARG A 418 -8.57 0.44 -1.51
N GLU A 419 -8.26 -0.54 -0.67
CA GLU A 419 -8.79 -0.57 0.70
C GLU A 419 -8.27 0.60 1.55
N HIS A 420 -7.01 0.98 1.34
CA HIS A 420 -6.40 2.14 1.98
C HIS A 420 -7.08 3.47 1.59
N PHE A 421 -7.61 3.59 0.37
CA PHE A 421 -8.32 4.78 -0.11
C PHE A 421 -9.82 4.80 0.22
N LEU A 422 -10.47 3.63 0.26
CA LEU A 422 -11.92 3.50 0.42
C LEU A 422 -12.38 3.37 1.87
N ARG A 423 -11.49 3.02 2.82
CA ARG A 423 -11.86 2.97 4.23
C ARG A 423 -12.25 4.37 4.72
N SER A 424 -13.54 4.62 4.78
CA SER A 424 -14.19 5.81 5.31
C SER A 424 -14.29 5.78 6.84
N ASP A 425 -13.43 5.02 7.52
CA ASP A 425 -13.56 4.71 8.95
C ASP A 425 -13.06 5.84 9.87
N GLY A 426 -12.69 7.00 9.35
CA GLY A 426 -12.13 8.13 10.10
C GLY A 426 -10.60 8.19 10.10
N GLY A 427 -9.95 7.36 9.26
CA GLY A 427 -8.52 7.38 8.98
C GLY A 427 -7.99 8.69 8.37
N LEU A 428 -6.66 8.80 8.27
CA LEU A 428 -5.94 9.91 7.63
C LEU A 428 -5.13 9.39 6.44
N SER A 429 -5.16 10.10 5.32
CA SER A 429 -4.25 9.81 4.19
C SER A 429 -3.45 11.05 3.82
N ALA A 430 -2.12 10.89 3.74
CA ALA A 430 -1.18 11.96 3.46
C ALA A 430 -0.17 11.59 2.37
N MET A 431 0.15 12.54 1.48
CA MET A 431 1.23 12.44 0.49
C MET A 431 2.39 13.32 0.94
N ILE A 432 3.59 12.76 1.02
CA ILE A 432 4.85 13.46 1.22
C ILE A 432 5.59 13.47 -0.11
N LEU A 433 5.60 14.62 -0.78
CA LEU A 433 6.37 14.82 -1.99
C LEU A 433 7.83 15.06 -1.62
N THR A 434 8.73 14.21 -2.05
CA THR A 434 10.17 14.43 -1.86
C THR A 434 10.74 15.04 -3.14
N VAL A 435 11.45 16.16 -3.01
CA VAL A 435 11.95 16.94 -4.15
C VAL A 435 13.39 17.38 -3.95
N SER A 436 14.10 17.56 -5.07
CA SER A 436 15.47 18.03 -5.07
C SER A 436 15.58 19.53 -5.32
N PRO A 437 16.46 20.25 -4.61
CA PRO A 437 16.80 21.63 -4.91
C PRO A 437 17.76 21.76 -6.09
N ALA A 438 18.39 20.70 -6.60
CA ALA A 438 19.38 20.80 -7.66
C ALA A 438 18.76 21.28 -8.99
N ALA A 439 19.35 22.28 -9.63
CA ALA A 439 18.84 22.91 -10.86
C ALA A 439 18.77 21.93 -12.04
N GLU A 440 19.71 20.99 -12.13
CA GLU A 440 19.69 19.91 -13.14
C GLU A 440 18.45 19.01 -13.00
N GLN A 441 17.85 18.94 -11.80
CA GLN A 441 16.66 18.15 -11.48
C GLN A 441 15.37 19.00 -11.56
N TYR A 442 15.44 20.24 -12.08
CA TYR A 442 14.32 21.17 -12.15
C TYR A 442 13.06 20.57 -12.78
N ALA A 443 13.19 19.87 -13.92
CA ALA A 443 12.04 19.28 -14.60
C ALA A 443 11.35 18.20 -13.73
N ALA A 444 12.15 17.37 -13.03
CA ALA A 444 11.64 16.32 -12.16
C ALA A 444 10.98 16.89 -10.90
N THR A 445 11.60 17.90 -10.28
CA THR A 445 11.03 18.65 -9.15
C THR A 445 9.72 19.32 -9.56
N MET A 446 9.70 20.02 -10.70
CA MET A 446 8.51 20.70 -11.21
C MET A 446 7.35 19.73 -11.46
N ASN A 447 7.61 18.56 -12.07
CA ASN A 447 6.58 17.55 -12.30
C ASN A 447 6.01 17.00 -10.99
N THR A 448 6.88 16.77 -10.00
CA THR A 448 6.48 16.27 -8.67
C THR A 448 5.59 17.28 -7.94
N VAL A 449 5.99 18.55 -7.90
CA VAL A 449 5.22 19.61 -7.22
C VAL A 449 3.90 19.88 -7.93
N LYS A 450 3.87 19.91 -9.28
CA LYS A 450 2.62 20.05 -10.05
C LYS A 450 1.65 18.91 -9.76
N TYR A 451 2.16 17.68 -9.64
CA TYR A 451 1.36 16.54 -9.27
C TYR A 451 0.76 16.70 -7.87
N GLY A 452 1.57 17.06 -6.87
CA GLY A 452 1.05 17.30 -5.52
C GLY A 452 0.08 18.47 -5.44
N ASN A 453 0.29 19.54 -6.20
CA ASN A 453 -0.67 20.64 -6.30
C ASN A 453 -2.02 20.14 -6.82
N LEU A 454 -2.02 19.30 -7.86
CA LEU A 454 -3.25 18.66 -8.34
C LEU A 454 -3.92 17.84 -7.24
N VAL A 455 -3.18 16.99 -6.52
CA VAL A 455 -3.70 16.15 -5.42
C VAL A 455 -4.26 17.01 -4.27
N GLY A 456 -3.57 18.07 -3.88
CA GLY A 456 -3.97 18.94 -2.78
C GLY A 456 -5.21 19.77 -3.12
N MET A 457 -5.27 20.32 -4.34
CA MET A 457 -6.48 21.00 -4.84
C MET A 457 -7.67 20.04 -4.97
N ALA A 458 -7.39 18.77 -5.24
CA ALA A 458 -8.38 17.71 -5.27
C ALA A 458 -8.98 17.44 -3.87
N GLY A 459 -8.20 17.62 -2.81
CA GLY A 459 -8.61 17.39 -1.43
C GLY A 459 -9.29 18.58 -0.76
N GLY A 460 -9.09 19.81 -1.24
CA GLY A 460 -9.67 21.01 -0.61
C GLY A 460 -11.18 21.07 -0.73
N GLU A 461 -11.85 21.49 0.35
CA GLU A 461 -13.21 22.01 0.26
C GLU A 461 -13.13 23.29 -0.60
N LYS A 462 -13.90 23.33 -1.70
CA LYS A 462 -14.00 24.52 -2.54
C LYS A 462 -14.86 25.59 -1.89
#